data_AF-A0A8H7KGX9-F1
#
_entry.id   AF-A0A8H7KGX9-F1
#
_cell.length_a   1.000
_cell.length_b   1.000
_cell.length_c   1.000
_cell.angle_alpha   90.00
_cell.angle_beta   90.00
_cell.angle_gamma   90.00
#
_symmetry.space_group_name_H-M   'P 1'
#
loop_
_entity.id
_entity.type
_entity.pdbx_description
1 polymer ?
#
loop_
_entity_poly.entity_id
_entity_poly.type
_entity_poly.pdbx_seq_one_letter_code
_entity_poly.pdbx_strand_id
1 'polypeptide(L)'
;MLNLARCGRRLDPALHAVGPPFGVASSSVFPRIQDHVKRARQVAVALVPLTPAVLFYTMSVPYRQDMPPSGGFEAIKYKRNLPFRGPGGLAILGGVTAICAYGFYRVGKGNLEKRELRREKAWSRIHLVPLLLAESDRDAYRREQAALAREREIMKDVPGWEVGRSVYSSSRYRSPEIAIL
;
A
#
# COMPACT_ATOMS: atom_id res chain seq x y z
N MET A 1 24.45 -19.88 33.44
CA MET A 1 24.67 -18.42 33.57
C MET A 1 23.33 -17.70 33.45
N LEU A 2 22.91 -17.08 34.57
CA LEU A 2 22.11 -15.84 34.72
C LEU A 2 20.89 -15.67 33.77
N ASN A 3 19.64 -15.93 34.19
CA ASN A 3 18.80 -15.12 35.11
C ASN A 3 18.89 -13.59 34.90
N LEU A 4 18.02 -13.08 34.03
CA LEU A 4 17.57 -11.69 33.91
C LEU A 4 16.12 -11.74 33.38
N ALA A 5 15.14 -10.94 33.77
CA ALA A 5 14.86 -10.14 34.93
C ALA A 5 13.35 -9.84 34.82
N ARG A 6 12.59 -10.08 35.89
CA ARG A 6 11.20 -9.61 36.00
C ARG A 6 11.20 -8.08 35.99
N CYS A 7 10.46 -7.48 35.08
CA CYS A 7 9.94 -6.13 35.27
C CYS A 7 8.48 -6.12 34.80
N GLY A 8 7.58 -6.41 35.75
CA GLY A 8 6.15 -6.29 35.55
C GLY A 8 5.77 -4.82 35.47
N ARG A 9 5.29 -4.38 34.32
CA ARG A 9 4.58 -3.11 34.20
C ARG A 9 3.08 -3.39 34.22
N ARG A 10 2.50 -2.91 35.30
CA ARG A 10 1.11 -3.02 35.71
C ARG A 10 0.19 -2.41 34.64
N LEU A 11 -0.83 -3.18 34.27
CA LEU A 11 -1.96 -2.76 33.44
C LEU A 11 -2.89 -1.90 34.29
N ASP A 12 -3.27 -0.73 33.79
CA ASP A 12 -4.48 -0.02 34.22
C ASP A 12 -5.44 0.08 33.01
N PRO A 13 -6.69 -0.38 33.15
CA PRO A 13 -7.69 -0.34 32.08
C PRO A 13 -8.64 0.86 32.21
N ALA A 14 -9.35 1.12 31.11
CA ALA A 14 -10.61 1.86 31.04
C ALA A 14 -10.55 3.39 31.20
N LEU A 15 -10.86 4.12 30.12
CA LEU A 15 -12.16 4.79 29.99
C LEU A 15 -12.28 5.43 28.60
N HIS A 16 -13.10 4.83 27.75
CA HIS A 16 -13.88 5.58 26.77
C HIS A 16 -14.99 6.29 27.54
N ALA A 17 -15.22 7.58 27.28
CA ALA A 17 -16.51 8.14 26.86
C ALA A 17 -16.62 9.66 27.11
N VAL A 18 -17.47 10.25 26.26
CA VAL A 18 -18.26 11.49 26.44
C VAL A 18 -17.56 12.81 26.10
N GLY A 19 -18.12 13.47 25.06
CA GLY A 19 -17.72 14.80 24.60
C GLY A 19 -18.16 15.95 25.52
N PRO A 20 -17.79 17.20 25.17
CA PRO A 20 -18.09 18.36 25.99
C PRO A 20 -19.52 18.88 25.79
N PRO A 21 -20.32 19.09 26.85
CA PRO A 21 -21.50 19.93 26.76
C PRO A 21 -21.15 21.42 26.86
N PHE A 22 -21.81 22.19 26.00
CA PHE A 22 -21.97 23.64 26.07
C PHE A 22 -22.48 24.11 27.44
N GLY A 23 -22.05 25.30 27.86
CA GLY A 23 -22.79 26.15 28.80
C GLY A 23 -22.05 26.46 30.10
N VAL A 24 -21.30 27.57 30.12
CA VAL A 24 -20.88 28.22 31.36
C VAL A 24 -21.55 29.60 31.39
N ALA A 25 -22.69 29.66 32.09
CA ALA A 25 -23.25 30.90 32.61
C ALA A 25 -22.86 30.97 34.09
N SER A 26 -22.00 31.92 34.45
CA SER A 26 -21.67 32.24 35.83
C SER A 26 -21.51 33.75 35.97
N SER A 27 -22.45 34.37 36.67
CA SER A 27 -22.14 35.38 37.69
C SER A 27 -23.39 35.64 38.52
N SER A 28 -23.44 34.92 39.65
CA SER A 28 -23.75 35.43 40.98
C SER A 28 -24.98 36.33 41.17
N VAL A 29 -26.01 35.67 41.69
CA VAL A 29 -27.16 36.21 42.43
C VAL A 29 -26.72 36.52 43.89
N PHE A 30 -26.91 37.78 44.29
CA PHE A 30 -27.14 38.35 45.65
C PHE A 30 -26.11 38.14 46.79
N PRO A 31 -25.85 39.19 47.62
CA PRO A 31 -26.75 39.52 48.76
C PRO A 31 -26.92 41.05 48.99
N ARG A 32 -28.12 41.53 49.35
CA ARG A 32 -28.59 41.85 50.72
C ARG A 32 -28.26 43.29 51.19
N ILE A 33 -29.33 44.11 51.27
CA ILE A 33 -29.69 45.10 52.33
C ILE A 33 -28.72 46.28 52.58
N GLN A 34 -29.33 47.49 52.72
CA GLN A 34 -28.76 48.85 52.88
C GLN A 34 -28.56 49.53 51.50
N ASP A 35 -29.28 50.58 51.11
CA ASP A 35 -29.35 51.90 51.75
C ASP A 35 -30.66 52.65 51.46
N HIS A 36 -31.53 52.75 52.48
CA HIS A 36 -32.56 53.78 52.58
C HIS A 36 -32.02 54.96 53.40
N VAL A 37 -30.94 55.61 52.97
CA VAL A 37 -30.47 56.87 53.57
C VAL A 37 -29.80 57.73 52.51
N LYS A 38 -30.60 58.56 51.83
CA LYS A 38 -30.23 59.88 51.25
C LYS A 38 -31.42 60.47 50.50
N ARG A 39 -32.55 60.54 51.21
CA ARG A 39 -33.66 61.44 50.90
C ARG A 39 -33.52 62.63 51.87
N ALA A 40 -32.52 63.48 51.65
CA ALA A 40 -32.36 64.79 52.26
C ALA A 40 -31.14 65.49 51.64
N ARG A 41 -31.27 66.78 51.36
CA ARG A 41 -30.31 67.69 50.68
C ARG A 41 -30.34 67.71 49.16
N GLN A 42 -31.45 68.19 48.62
CA GLN A 42 -31.38 69.08 47.47
C GLN A 42 -32.42 70.19 47.67
N VAL A 43 -32.07 71.16 48.52
CA VAL A 43 -32.72 72.46 48.59
C VAL A 43 -31.62 73.51 48.71
N ALA A 44 -31.77 74.55 47.90
CA ALA A 44 -31.08 75.83 47.91
C ALA A 44 -29.74 75.92 47.16
N VAL A 45 -29.57 77.11 46.57
CA VAL A 45 -28.46 77.64 45.76
C VAL A 45 -28.63 77.32 44.27
N ALA A 46 -28.88 78.24 43.33
CA ALA A 46 -28.75 79.70 43.31
C ALA A 46 -29.69 80.32 42.27
N LEU A 47 -29.96 81.62 42.45
CA LEU A 47 -30.62 82.52 41.52
C LEU A 47 -29.90 82.64 40.14
N VAL A 48 -30.71 82.75 39.10
CA VAL A 48 -30.54 83.37 37.75
C VAL A 48 -30.06 84.85 37.88
N PRO A 49 -29.49 85.61 36.88
CA PRO A 49 -29.54 85.48 35.39
C PRO A 49 -28.28 85.90 34.52
N LEU A 50 -28.46 85.76 33.18
CA LEU A 50 -28.01 86.62 32.04
C LEU A 50 -26.65 86.39 31.32
N THR A 51 -26.69 85.88 30.07
CA THR A 51 -26.25 86.55 28.79
C THR A 51 -26.35 85.61 27.56
N PRO A 52 -26.88 86.04 26.39
CA PRO A 52 -26.97 85.26 25.14
C PRO A 52 -26.11 85.79 23.96
N ALA A 53 -25.98 84.97 22.90
CA ALA A 53 -25.33 85.22 21.58
C ALA A 53 -23.80 85.04 21.57
N VAL A 54 -23.15 84.35 20.62
CA VAL A 54 -23.25 84.46 19.15
C VAL A 54 -22.83 83.14 18.47
N LEU A 55 -23.61 82.73 17.47
CA LEU A 55 -23.33 81.71 16.46
C LEU A 55 -22.27 82.21 15.46
N PHE A 56 -21.12 81.54 15.37
CA PHE A 56 -20.24 81.59 14.20
C PHE A 56 -20.18 80.20 13.57
N TYR A 57 -20.85 80.03 12.44
CA TYR A 57 -20.82 78.80 11.65
C TYR A 57 -20.08 79.08 10.34
N THR A 58 -18.80 78.70 10.29
CA THR A 58 -18.03 78.64 9.04
C THR A 58 -18.35 77.30 8.37
N MET A 59 -18.87 77.34 7.14
CA MET A 59 -19.16 76.12 6.39
C MET A 59 -17.91 75.52 5.73
N SER A 60 -17.40 74.48 6.39
CA SER A 60 -16.70 73.32 5.83
C SER A 60 -17.09 72.82 4.44
N VAL A 61 -16.37 73.06 3.33
CA VAL A 61 -16.65 72.34 2.07
C VAL A 61 -16.21 70.86 2.21
N PRO A 62 -17.12 69.87 2.07
CA PRO A 62 -16.75 68.46 2.29
C PRO A 62 -16.06 67.86 1.04
N TYR A 63 -14.86 67.30 1.22
CA TYR A 63 -14.21 66.45 0.21
C TYR A 63 -14.52 64.98 0.51
N ARG A 64 -14.92 64.19 -0.51
CA ARG A 64 -15.05 62.73 -0.37
C ARG A 64 -13.74 62.05 -0.78
N GLN A 65 -12.96 61.63 0.22
CA GLN A 65 -11.82 60.74 0.03
C GLN A 65 -12.31 59.29 -0.03
N ASP A 66 -11.72 58.49 -0.92
CA ASP A 66 -11.93 57.04 -0.93
C ASP A 66 -11.17 56.44 0.25
N MET A 67 -11.90 56.31 1.36
CA MET A 67 -11.40 55.71 2.59
C MET A 67 -11.84 54.25 2.66
N PRO A 68 -11.05 53.36 3.29
CA PRO A 68 -11.53 52.02 3.59
C PRO A 68 -12.82 52.10 4.42
N PRO A 69 -13.71 51.11 4.29
CA PRO A 69 -14.93 51.08 5.10
C PRO A 69 -14.58 51.17 6.58
N SER A 70 -15.44 51.81 7.39
CA SER A 70 -15.19 52.05 8.82
C SER A 70 -14.92 50.78 9.64
N GLY A 71 -15.26 49.59 9.10
CA GLY A 71 -14.98 48.28 9.67
C GLY A 71 -13.77 47.52 9.10
N GLY A 72 -13.01 48.12 8.17
CA GLY A 72 -11.86 47.46 7.51
C GLY A 72 -12.25 46.35 6.52
N PHE A 73 -11.25 45.75 5.87
CA PHE A 73 -11.45 44.61 4.97
C PHE A 73 -11.37 43.28 5.72
N GLU A 74 -12.01 42.25 5.18
CA GLU A 74 -11.91 40.89 5.72
C GLU A 74 -10.45 40.40 5.70
N ALA A 75 -10.07 39.66 6.74
CA ALA A 75 -8.72 39.12 6.88
C ALA A 75 -8.43 38.11 5.76
N ILE A 76 -7.59 38.51 4.81
CA ILE A 76 -7.15 37.67 3.70
C ILE A 76 -6.26 36.55 4.24
N LYS A 77 -6.64 35.29 3.96
CA LYS A 77 -5.84 34.11 4.35
C LYS A 77 -4.62 33.99 3.45
N TYR A 78 -3.52 34.61 3.87
CA TYR A 78 -2.23 34.56 3.17
C TYR A 78 -1.42 33.27 3.45
N LYS A 79 -1.84 32.47 4.44
CA LYS A 79 -1.13 31.25 4.85
C LYS A 79 -1.56 30.06 4.00
N ARG A 80 -0.59 29.20 3.67
CA ARG A 80 -0.81 27.96 2.93
C ARG A 80 -1.63 26.95 3.77
N ASN A 81 -2.87 26.71 3.39
CA ASN A 81 -3.77 25.76 4.06
C ASN A 81 -3.80 24.40 3.34
N LEU A 82 -2.75 23.59 3.50
CA LEU A 82 -2.68 22.23 2.96
C LEU A 82 -2.91 21.20 4.08
N PRO A 83 -4.10 20.56 4.15
CA PRO A 83 -4.32 19.49 5.11
C PRO A 83 -3.55 18.23 4.68
N PHE A 84 -2.83 17.61 5.61
CA PHE A 84 -2.21 16.30 5.39
C PHE A 84 -3.31 15.23 5.28
N ARG A 85 -3.66 14.87 4.05
CA ARG A 85 -4.64 13.83 3.74
C ARG A 85 -3.92 12.55 3.33
N GLY A 86 -4.28 11.44 3.96
CA GLY A 86 -3.80 10.11 3.62
C GLY A 86 -3.71 9.19 4.86
N PRO A 87 -3.73 7.87 4.64
CA PRO A 87 -3.42 6.92 5.71
C PRO A 87 -1.97 7.09 6.15
N GLY A 88 -1.71 6.99 7.46
CA GLY A 88 -0.34 7.08 7.98
C GLY A 88 0.58 6.00 7.39
N GLY A 89 1.90 6.24 7.36
CA GLY A 89 2.85 5.32 6.73
C GLY A 89 2.78 3.88 7.26
N LEU A 90 2.55 3.71 8.58
CA LEU A 90 2.34 2.39 9.18
C LEU A 90 1.08 1.69 8.68
N ALA A 91 0.01 2.43 8.39
CA ALA A 91 -1.22 1.85 7.84
C ALA A 91 -1.01 1.36 6.41
N ILE A 92 -0.24 2.10 5.60
CA ILE A 92 0.11 1.69 4.24
C ILE A 92 1.01 0.44 4.28
N LEU A 93 2.06 0.46 5.10
CA LEU A 93 2.97 -0.68 5.25
C LEU A 93 2.25 -1.92 5.78
N GLY A 94 1.36 -1.76 6.76
CA GLY A 94 0.53 -2.85 7.28
C GLY A 94 -0.40 -3.42 6.21
N GLY A 95 -1.08 -2.56 5.45
CA GLY A 95 -1.96 -2.98 4.36
C GLY A 95 -1.24 -3.75 3.25
N VAL A 96 -0.10 -3.23 2.78
CA VAL A 96 0.71 -3.90 1.75
C VAL A 96 1.24 -5.24 2.26
N THR A 97 1.75 -5.27 3.50
CA THR A 97 2.28 -6.51 4.10
C THR A 97 1.19 -7.58 4.23
N ALA A 98 -0.02 -7.20 4.63
CA ALA A 98 -1.15 -8.13 4.74
C ALA A 98 -1.59 -8.69 3.37
N ILE A 99 -1.67 -7.84 2.34
CA ILE A 99 -2.00 -8.26 0.97
C ILE A 99 -0.93 -9.21 0.43
N CYS A 100 0.35 -8.88 0.60
CA CYS A 100 1.46 -9.74 0.19
C CYS A 100 1.43 -11.08 0.92
N ALA A 101 1.26 -11.09 2.25
CA ALA A 101 1.17 -12.32 3.03
C ALA A 101 0.02 -13.22 2.56
N TYR A 102 -1.16 -12.64 2.28
CA TYR A 102 -2.29 -13.36 1.72
C TYR A 102 -2.00 -13.90 0.30
N GLY A 103 -1.35 -13.10 -0.54
CA GLY A 103 -0.91 -13.51 -1.87
C GLY A 103 0.01 -14.73 -1.83
N PHE A 104 1.02 -14.70 -0.96
CA PHE A 104 1.95 -15.83 -0.76
C PHE A 104 1.24 -17.08 -0.24
N TYR A 105 0.25 -16.93 0.66
CA TYR A 105 -0.57 -18.05 1.11
C TYR A 105 -1.34 -18.72 -0.04
N ARG A 106 -1.99 -17.93 -0.91
CA ARG A 106 -2.74 -18.45 -2.07
C ARG A 106 -1.82 -19.12 -3.09
N VAL A 107 -0.65 -18.53 -3.37
CA VAL A 107 0.36 -19.12 -4.26
C VAL A 107 0.89 -20.43 -3.69
N GLY A 108 1.12 -20.50 -2.36
CA GLY A 108 1.55 -21.73 -1.69
C GLY A 108 0.58 -22.89 -1.92
N LYS A 109 -0.73 -22.66 -1.75
CA LYS A 109 -1.77 -23.65 -2.05
C LYS A 109 -1.77 -24.09 -3.51
N GLY A 110 -1.72 -23.14 -4.45
CA GLY A 110 -1.67 -23.46 -5.89
C GLY A 110 -0.41 -24.23 -6.29
N ASN A 111 0.72 -24.02 -5.61
CA ASN A 111 1.94 -24.78 -5.86
C ASN A 111 1.84 -26.24 -5.41
N LEU A 112 1.08 -26.53 -4.36
CA LEU A 112 0.81 -27.91 -3.93
C LEU A 112 -0.03 -28.64 -4.98
N GLU A 113 -1.13 -28.02 -5.44
CA GLU A 113 -1.97 -28.57 -6.50
C GLU A 113 -1.18 -28.81 -7.80
N LYS A 114 -0.35 -27.85 -8.21
CA LYS A 114 0.53 -28.01 -9.39
C LYS A 114 1.53 -29.16 -9.25
N ARG A 115 2.01 -29.45 -8.03
CA ARG A 115 2.92 -30.60 -7.81
C ARG A 115 2.18 -31.91 -8.00
N GLU A 116 0.93 -32.01 -7.54
CA GLU A 116 0.10 -33.20 -7.75
C GLU A 116 -0.22 -33.41 -9.24
N LEU A 117 -0.60 -32.35 -9.97
CA LEU A 117 -0.82 -32.44 -11.41
C LEU A 117 0.45 -32.85 -12.18
N ARG A 118 1.61 -32.33 -11.78
CA ARG A 118 2.90 -32.75 -12.37
C ARG A 118 3.23 -34.20 -12.04
N ARG A 119 2.90 -34.66 -10.84
CA ARG A 119 3.06 -36.06 -10.44
C ARG A 119 2.19 -36.95 -11.32
N GLU A 120 0.89 -36.66 -11.44
CA GLU A 120 -0.03 -37.38 -12.32
C GLU A 120 0.50 -37.46 -13.77
N LYS A 121 0.94 -36.32 -14.32
CA LYS A 121 1.53 -36.26 -15.67
C LYS A 121 2.84 -37.06 -15.80
N ALA A 122 3.66 -37.10 -14.75
CA ALA A 122 4.88 -37.91 -14.76
C ALA A 122 4.54 -39.41 -14.71
N TRP A 123 3.59 -39.80 -13.87
CA TRP A 123 3.12 -41.18 -13.79
C TRP A 123 2.47 -41.64 -15.10
N SER A 124 1.65 -40.82 -15.75
CA SER A 124 1.07 -41.20 -17.06
C SER A 124 2.16 -41.45 -18.10
N ARG A 125 3.23 -40.65 -18.11
CA ARG A 125 4.38 -40.86 -19.00
C ARG A 125 5.14 -42.14 -18.68
N ILE A 126 5.48 -42.42 -17.41
CA ILE A 126 6.25 -43.60 -17.03
C ILE A 126 5.60 -44.90 -17.54
N HIS A 127 4.26 -44.97 -17.52
CA HIS A 127 3.54 -46.14 -18.02
C HIS A 127 3.50 -46.24 -19.56
N LEU A 128 3.57 -45.11 -20.27
CA LEU A 128 3.56 -45.08 -21.74
C LEU A 128 4.96 -45.24 -22.35
N VAL A 129 6.00 -44.77 -21.64
CA VAL A 129 7.41 -44.83 -22.08
C VAL A 129 7.84 -46.23 -22.55
N PRO A 130 7.57 -47.35 -21.84
CA PRO A 130 8.04 -48.66 -22.30
C PRO A 130 7.43 -49.07 -23.64
N LEU A 131 6.18 -48.71 -23.91
CA LEU A 131 5.53 -49.00 -25.20
C LEU A 131 6.17 -48.18 -26.32
N LEU A 132 6.34 -46.87 -26.11
CA LEU A 132 6.95 -45.98 -27.10
C LEU A 132 8.41 -46.33 -27.38
N LEU A 133 9.15 -46.71 -26.34
CA LEU A 133 10.54 -47.13 -26.45
C LEU A 133 10.64 -48.42 -27.28
N ALA A 134 9.80 -49.41 -27.00
CA ALA A 134 9.78 -50.67 -27.75
C ALA A 134 9.43 -50.46 -29.24
N GLU A 135 8.50 -49.55 -29.56
CA GLU A 135 8.23 -49.16 -30.94
C GLU A 135 9.45 -48.52 -31.58
N SER A 136 10.08 -47.55 -30.90
CA SER A 136 11.27 -46.87 -31.41
C SER A 136 12.47 -47.81 -31.61
N ASP A 137 12.67 -48.80 -30.73
CA ASP A 137 13.76 -49.77 -30.82
C ASP A 137 13.59 -50.70 -32.04
N ARG A 138 12.37 -51.17 -32.32
CA ARG A 138 12.06 -51.95 -33.54
C ARG A 138 12.36 -51.14 -34.80
N ASP A 139 11.99 -49.87 -34.75
CA ASP A 139 12.12 -48.95 -35.86
C ASP A 139 13.59 -48.57 -36.12
N ALA A 140 14.38 -48.40 -35.07
CA ALA A 140 15.82 -48.19 -35.14
C ALA A 140 16.51 -49.41 -35.74
N TYR A 141 16.20 -50.61 -35.23
CA TYR A 141 16.76 -51.86 -35.76
C TYR A 141 16.47 -52.05 -37.26
N ARG A 142 15.24 -51.76 -37.71
CA ARG A 142 14.88 -51.81 -39.13
C ARG A 142 15.76 -50.89 -39.99
N ARG A 143 16.02 -49.67 -39.52
CA ARG A 143 16.87 -48.69 -40.23
C ARG A 143 18.33 -49.13 -40.25
N GLU A 144 18.83 -49.67 -39.15
CA GLU A 144 20.20 -50.22 -39.07
C GLU A 144 20.39 -51.37 -40.05
N GLN A 145 19.45 -52.32 -40.12
CA GLN A 145 19.53 -53.43 -41.08
C GLN A 145 19.49 -52.94 -42.54
N ALA A 146 18.64 -51.95 -42.84
CA ALA A 146 18.60 -51.34 -44.17
C ALA A 146 19.92 -50.60 -44.50
N ALA A 147 20.52 -49.91 -43.53
CA ALA A 147 21.81 -49.25 -43.70
C ALA A 147 22.94 -50.26 -43.95
N LEU A 148 22.99 -51.35 -43.18
CA LEU A 148 23.96 -52.44 -43.39
C LEU A 148 23.79 -53.13 -44.74
N ALA A 149 22.55 -53.32 -45.20
CA ALA A 149 22.28 -53.87 -46.54
C ALA A 149 22.80 -52.95 -47.64
N ARG A 150 22.51 -51.64 -47.55
CA ARG A 150 23.03 -50.63 -48.50
C ARG A 150 24.55 -50.54 -48.46
N GLU A 151 25.15 -50.58 -47.28
CA GLU A 151 26.60 -50.57 -47.12
C GLU A 151 27.26 -51.77 -47.81
N ARG A 152 26.68 -52.98 -47.67
CA ARG A 152 27.15 -54.19 -48.36
C ARG A 152 27.15 -54.04 -49.87
N GLU A 153 26.09 -53.45 -50.43
CA GLU A 153 25.93 -53.28 -51.86
C GLU A 153 26.91 -52.24 -52.44
N ILE A 154 27.12 -51.13 -51.71
CA ILE A 154 27.99 -50.03 -52.15
C ILE A 154 29.47 -50.39 -51.98
N MET A 155 29.85 -51.08 -50.89
CA MET A 155 31.26 -51.32 -50.53
C MET A 155 31.83 -52.66 -51.02
N LYS A 156 31.12 -53.36 -51.90
CA LYS A 156 31.53 -54.66 -52.46
C LYS A 156 32.88 -54.64 -53.20
N ASP A 157 33.24 -53.50 -53.78
CA ASP A 157 34.40 -53.36 -54.66
C ASP A 157 35.67 -52.89 -53.90
N VAL A 158 35.56 -52.59 -52.59
CA VAL A 158 36.68 -52.04 -51.79
C VAL A 158 37.38 -53.16 -51.02
N PRO A 159 38.70 -53.39 -51.25
CA PRO A 159 39.42 -54.47 -50.57
C PRO A 159 39.62 -54.15 -49.08
N GLY A 160 39.35 -55.13 -48.22
CA GLY A 160 39.56 -55.03 -46.76
C GLY A 160 38.45 -54.31 -45.98
N TRP A 161 37.34 -53.96 -46.63
CA TRP A 161 36.18 -53.38 -45.94
C TRP A 161 35.31 -54.46 -45.29
N GLU A 162 35.11 -54.37 -43.98
CA GLU A 162 34.22 -55.24 -43.21
C GLU A 162 32.92 -54.51 -42.88
N VAL A 163 31.82 -54.99 -43.45
CA VAL A 163 30.52 -54.32 -43.28
C VAL A 163 30.00 -54.46 -41.85
N GLY A 164 29.58 -53.35 -41.25
CA GLY A 164 29.03 -53.30 -39.89
C GLY A 164 30.08 -53.42 -38.79
N ARG A 165 31.37 -53.29 -39.12
CA ARG A 165 32.44 -53.19 -38.12
C ARG A 165 32.29 -51.88 -37.34
N SER A 166 32.30 -51.96 -36.02
CA SER A 166 32.21 -50.76 -35.18
C SER A 166 33.48 -49.91 -35.32
N VAL A 167 33.30 -48.60 -35.51
CA VAL A 167 34.39 -47.62 -35.50
C VAL A 167 35.06 -47.55 -34.12
N TYR A 168 34.28 -47.80 -33.07
CA TYR A 168 34.76 -47.83 -31.70
C TYR A 168 35.34 -49.20 -31.35
N SER A 169 36.41 -49.20 -30.54
CA SER A 169 37.05 -50.41 -30.03
C SER A 169 36.26 -51.11 -28.92
N SER A 170 35.35 -50.40 -28.25
CA SER A 170 34.53 -50.95 -27.17
C SER A 170 33.37 -51.79 -27.73
N SER A 171 33.06 -52.93 -27.09
CA SER A 171 31.91 -53.78 -27.41
C SER A 171 30.54 -53.21 -27.01
N ARG A 172 30.48 -51.95 -26.55
CA ARG A 172 29.23 -51.30 -26.13
C ARG A 172 28.46 -50.81 -27.35
N TYR A 173 27.16 -51.06 -27.38
CA TYR A 173 26.26 -50.50 -28.39
C TYR A 173 26.30 -48.97 -28.38
N ARG A 174 26.31 -48.38 -29.58
CA ARG A 174 26.27 -46.95 -29.82
C ARG A 174 25.24 -46.70 -30.91
N SER A 175 24.32 -45.77 -30.66
CA SER A 175 23.38 -45.32 -31.68
C SER A 175 24.13 -44.53 -32.75
N PRO A 176 23.78 -44.68 -34.05
CA PRO A 176 24.43 -43.92 -35.13
C PRO A 176 24.12 -42.42 -34.99
N GLU A 177 25.15 -41.58 -35.07
CA GLU A 177 25.02 -40.12 -34.96
C GLU A 177 24.40 -39.48 -36.22
N ILE A 178 24.64 -40.11 -37.39
CA ILE A 178 24.20 -39.60 -38.69
C ILE A 178 23.46 -40.73 -39.40
N ALA A 179 22.18 -40.51 -39.70
CA ALA A 179 21.39 -41.39 -40.54
C ALA A 179 21.29 -40.78 -41.94
N ILE A 180 21.97 -41.39 -42.92
CA ILE A 180 21.84 -41.04 -44.33
C ILE A 180 20.58 -41.75 -44.84
N LEU A 181 19.53 -40.97 -45.10
CA LEU A 181 18.21 -41.47 -45.51
C LEU A 181 18.27 -42.10 -46.91
#